data_AF-E9IJ62-F1
#
_entry.id   AF-E9IJ62-F1
#
_cell.length_a   1.000
_cell.length_b   1.000
_cell.length_c   1.000
_cell.angle_alpha   90.00
_cell.angle_beta   90.00
_cell.angle_gamma   90.00
#
_symmetry.space_group_name_H-M   'P 1'
#
loop_
_entity.id
_entity.type
_entity.pdbx_description
1 polymer ?
#
loop_
_entity_poly.entity_id
_entity_poly.type
_entity_poly.pdbx_seq_one_letter_code
_entity_poly.pdbx_strand_id
1 'polypeptide(L)'
;MLLLEFYAMRIYVRSTEKLLKHYVKSFKILYGKHNISHNIHNLIHLCDGVRIHGLLDSFSVFKYKNFLQEIKKLIRKADKLLQQLHRRFMEKKTITCSAVSFEKDSKIKVMKKHFNGLIINNCTSPQYKCITISNYTLKVNDDINDCCLMKDENIIKIS
;
A
#
# COMPACT_ATOMS: atom_id res chain seq x y z
N MET A 1 -13.44 -11.55 -36.11
CA MET A 1 -13.27 -10.60 -34.97
C MET A 1 -11.82 -10.61 -34.45
N LEU A 2 -11.29 -11.73 -33.94
CA LEU A 2 -9.91 -11.83 -33.40
C LEU A 2 -8.78 -11.47 -34.39
N LEU A 3 -8.89 -11.85 -35.67
CA LEU A 3 -7.90 -11.51 -36.71
C LEU A 3 -7.79 -10.00 -36.97
N LEU A 4 -8.90 -9.27 -36.86
CA LEU A 4 -8.94 -7.84 -37.10
C LEU A 4 -8.28 -7.07 -35.95
N GLU A 5 -8.51 -7.51 -34.71
CA GLU A 5 -7.86 -6.96 -33.51
C GLU A 5 -6.34 -7.18 -33.53
N PHE A 6 -5.90 -8.39 -33.91
CA PHE A 6 -4.47 -8.70 -34.02
C PHE A 6 -3.78 -7.86 -35.11
N TYR A 7 -4.46 -7.66 -36.24
CA TYR A 7 -3.97 -6.82 -37.33
C TYR A 7 -3.88 -5.34 -36.93
N ALA A 8 -4.94 -4.82 -36.31
CA ALA A 8 -4.97 -3.46 -35.79
C ALA A 8 -3.84 -3.23 -34.77
N MET A 9 -3.66 -4.15 -33.81
CA MET A 9 -2.58 -4.09 -32.83
C MET A 9 -1.21 -4.00 -33.50
N ARG A 10 -0.92 -4.80 -34.53
CA ARG A 10 0.36 -4.74 -35.25
C ARG A 10 0.59 -3.41 -35.95
N ILE A 11 -0.45 -2.80 -36.52
CA ILE A 11 -0.37 -1.45 -37.10
C ILE A 11 -0.07 -0.43 -36.01
N TYR A 12 -0.81 -0.44 -34.91
CA TYR A 12 -0.60 0.47 -33.80
C TYR A 12 0.81 0.36 -33.22
N VAL A 13 1.34 -0.86 -33.04
CA VAL A 13 2.72 -1.07 -32.54
C VAL A 13 3.75 -0.49 -33.50
N ARG A 14 3.61 -0.70 -34.82
CA ARG A 14 4.54 -0.13 -35.82
C ARG A 14 4.50 1.40 -35.85
N SER A 15 3.30 1.99 -35.80
CA SER A 15 3.14 3.45 -35.78
C SER A 15 3.71 4.06 -34.50
N THR A 16 3.44 3.44 -33.36
CA THR A 16 3.95 3.86 -32.06
C THR A 16 5.48 3.79 -32.01
N GLU A 17 6.08 2.73 -32.55
CA GLU A 17 7.54 2.58 -32.61
C GLU A 17 8.20 3.75 -33.37
N LYS A 18 7.64 4.14 -34.52
CA LYS A 18 8.12 5.29 -35.29
C LYS A 18 8.01 6.58 -34.47
N LEU A 19 6.89 6.78 -33.78
CA LEU A 19 6.65 7.97 -32.96
C LEU A 19 7.61 8.04 -31.76
N LEU A 20 7.85 6.93 -31.07
CA LEU A 20 8.77 6.87 -29.93
C LEU A 20 10.23 7.10 -30.37
N LYS A 21 10.65 6.52 -31.50
CA LYS A 21 11.99 6.79 -32.07
C LYS A 21 12.13 8.27 -32.47
N HIS A 22 11.10 8.85 -33.07
CA HIS A 22 11.08 10.27 -33.39
C HIS A 22 11.15 11.14 -32.13
N TYR A 23 10.36 10.83 -31.10
CA TYR A 23 10.37 11.51 -29.81
C TYR A 23 11.78 11.50 -29.18
N VAL A 24 12.43 10.34 -29.09
CA VAL A 24 13.79 10.24 -28.50
C VAL A 24 14.81 11.01 -29.33
N LYS A 25 14.70 11.01 -30.66
CA LYS A 25 15.55 11.82 -31.55
C LYS A 25 15.34 13.31 -31.31
N SER A 26 14.10 13.77 -31.22
CA SER A 26 13.77 15.18 -30.96
C SER A 26 14.18 15.60 -29.56
N PHE A 27 13.98 14.76 -28.55
CA PHE A 27 14.44 14.99 -27.18
C PHE A 27 15.95 15.20 -27.14
N LYS A 28 16.72 14.38 -27.86
CA LYS A 28 18.18 14.53 -27.98
C LYS A 28 18.59 15.88 -28.57
N ILE A 29 17.85 16.37 -29.57
CA ILE A 29 18.13 17.66 -30.23
C ILE A 29 17.82 18.82 -29.29
N LEU A 30 16.65 18.79 -28.63
CA LEU A 30 16.17 19.88 -27.79
C LEU A 30 16.91 19.98 -26.45
N TYR A 31 17.19 18.84 -25.81
CA TYR A 31 17.72 18.78 -24.45
C TYR A 31 19.16 18.28 -24.39
N GLY A 32 19.75 17.87 -25.52
CA GLY A 32 21.11 17.35 -25.58
C GLY A 32 21.22 15.87 -25.20
N LYS A 33 22.25 15.21 -25.76
CA LYS A 33 22.51 13.77 -25.57
C LYS A 33 22.72 13.38 -24.09
N HIS A 34 23.31 14.26 -23.30
CA HIS A 34 23.62 14.01 -21.89
C HIS A 34 22.36 13.86 -21.02
N ASN A 35 21.23 14.43 -21.44
CA ASN A 35 19.94 14.33 -20.74
C ASN A 35 19.13 13.09 -21.14
N ILE A 36 19.64 12.25 -22.05
CA ILE A 36 19.01 10.96 -22.37
C ILE A 36 19.31 9.98 -21.25
N SER A 37 18.46 10.00 -20.23
CA SER A 37 18.46 8.97 -19.19
C SER A 37 18.04 7.61 -19.74
N HIS A 38 18.29 6.57 -18.95
CA HIS A 38 17.84 5.20 -19.25
C HIS A 38 16.32 5.13 -19.50
N ASN A 39 15.53 5.96 -18.81
CA ASN A 39 14.07 6.00 -18.98
C ASN A 39 13.67 6.51 -20.37
N ILE A 40 14.36 7.53 -20.88
CA ILE A 40 14.10 8.08 -22.22
C ILE A 40 14.57 7.08 -23.29
N HIS A 41 15.75 6.48 -23.11
CA HIS A 41 16.25 5.48 -24.06
C HIS A 41 15.32 4.27 -24.15
N ASN A 42 14.83 3.76 -23.01
CA ASN A 42 13.95 2.58 -22.96
C ASN A 42 12.67 2.70 -23.78
N LEU A 43 12.20 3.91 -24.07
CA LEU A 43 11.00 4.11 -24.87
C LEU A 43 11.11 3.46 -26.26
N ILE A 44 12.30 3.41 -26.86
CA ILE A 44 12.47 2.81 -28.19
C ILE A 44 12.28 1.28 -28.16
N HIS A 45 12.49 0.64 -27.00
CA HIS A 45 12.38 -0.81 -26.81
C HIS A 45 10.98 -1.25 -26.35
N LEU A 46 10.11 -0.30 -25.99
CA LEU A 46 8.77 -0.59 -25.48
C LEU A 46 7.94 -1.41 -26.48
N CYS A 47 8.02 -1.07 -27.77
CA CYS A 47 7.31 -1.78 -28.82
C CYS A 47 7.81 -3.21 -29.02
N ASP A 48 9.10 -3.47 -28.82
CA ASP A 48 9.65 -4.82 -28.86
C ASP A 48 9.19 -5.63 -27.64
N GLY A 49 9.12 -5.00 -26.46
CA GLY A 49 8.48 -5.59 -25.29
C GLY A 49 7.03 -6.02 -25.56
N VAL A 50 6.25 -5.20 -26.26
CA VAL A 50 4.88 -5.54 -26.64
C VAL A 50 4.80 -6.71 -27.64
N ARG A 51 5.77 -6.81 -28.56
CA ARG A 51 5.85 -7.93 -29.52
C ARG A 51 6.18 -9.26 -28.83
N ILE A 52 7.02 -9.23 -27.80
CA ILE A 52 7.50 -10.43 -27.09
C ILE A 52 6.49 -10.85 -26.01
N HIS A 53 5.96 -9.90 -25.24
CA HIS A 53 5.18 -10.18 -24.02
C HIS A 53 3.67 -9.91 -24.16
N GLY A 54 3.23 -9.38 -25.31
CA GLY A 54 1.84 -9.01 -25.54
C GLY A 54 1.52 -7.58 -25.08
N LEU A 55 0.25 -7.30 -24.78
CA LEU A 55 -0.18 -5.95 -24.36
C LEU A 55 0.60 -5.43 -23.15
N LEU A 56 0.82 -4.12 -23.06
CA LEU A 56 1.57 -3.52 -21.96
C LEU A 56 1.04 -3.93 -20.57
N ASP A 57 -0.27 -4.12 -20.43
CA ASP A 57 -0.90 -4.54 -19.17
C ASP A 57 -0.54 -5.96 -18.73
N SER A 58 -0.12 -6.83 -19.66
CA SER A 58 0.29 -8.20 -19.33
C SER A 58 1.57 -8.21 -18.51
N PHE A 59 2.54 -7.39 -18.89
CA PHE A 59 3.89 -7.37 -18.32
C PHE A 59 4.23 -6.11 -17.51
N SER A 60 3.36 -5.10 -17.51
CA SER A 60 3.58 -3.93 -16.66
C SER A 60 3.39 -4.27 -15.19
N VAL A 61 4.23 -3.64 -14.35
CA VAL A 61 4.14 -3.75 -12.89
C VAL A 61 3.04 -2.83 -12.33
N PHE A 62 2.37 -2.04 -13.18
CA PHE A 62 1.42 -1.01 -12.76
C PHE A 62 0.26 -1.57 -11.93
N LYS A 63 -0.27 -2.74 -12.31
CA LYS A 63 -1.34 -3.44 -11.57
C LYS A 63 -0.97 -3.77 -10.12
N TYR A 64 0.32 -3.93 -9.83
CA TYR A 64 0.83 -4.23 -8.49
C TYR A 64 1.15 -2.99 -7.66
N LYS A 65 1.09 -1.78 -8.25
CA LYS A 65 1.40 -0.52 -7.55
C LYS A 65 0.51 -0.31 -6.33
N ASN A 66 -0.76 -0.68 -6.43
CA ASN A 66 -1.71 -0.56 -5.32
C ASN A 66 -1.34 -1.51 -4.17
N PHE A 67 -0.99 -2.75 -4.50
CA PHE A 67 -0.54 -3.72 -3.50
C PHE A 67 0.78 -3.30 -2.85
N LEU A 68 1.71 -2.69 -3.61
CA LEU A 68 2.95 -2.16 -3.06
C LEU A 68 2.70 -1.06 -2.00
N GLN A 69 1.65 -0.26 -2.16
CA GLN A 69 1.24 0.72 -1.14
C GLN A 69 0.81 0.03 0.16
N GLU A 70 0.09 -1.10 0.08
CA GLU A 70 -0.27 -1.90 1.25
C GLU A 70 0.95 -2.52 1.93
N ILE A 71 1.89 -3.06 1.16
CA ILE A 71 3.17 -3.56 1.69
C ILE A 71 3.92 -2.44 2.45
N LYS A 72 3.99 -1.24 1.86
CA LYS A 72 4.68 -0.09 2.47
C LYS A 72 4.07 0.30 3.83
N LYS A 73 2.75 0.21 3.99
CA LYS A 73 2.07 0.49 5.27
C LYS A 73 2.47 -0.51 6.38
N LEU A 74 2.89 -1.73 6.01
CA LEU A 74 3.32 -2.76 6.96
C LEU A 74 4.77 -2.58 7.44
N ILE A 75 5.57 -1.85 6.66
CA ILE A 75 6.99 -1.60 6.93
C ILE A 75 7.13 -0.32 7.75
N ARG A 76 7.74 -0.41 8.94
CA ARG A 76 8.00 0.77 9.79
C ARG A 76 9.35 1.42 9.53
N LYS A 77 10.38 0.62 9.21
CA LYS A 77 11.74 1.06 8.92
C LYS A 77 12.38 0.17 7.86
N ALA A 78 13.36 0.70 7.11
CA ALA A 78 14.08 -0.01 6.05
C ALA A 78 15.08 -1.05 6.57
N ASP A 79 14.76 -1.73 7.66
CA ASP A 79 15.59 -2.73 8.33
C ASP A 79 14.79 -4.03 8.49
N LYS A 80 15.38 -5.17 8.16
CA LYS A 80 14.73 -6.49 8.28
C LYS A 80 13.33 -6.56 7.64
N LEU A 81 13.19 -6.08 6.41
CA LEU A 81 11.92 -5.94 5.68
C LEU A 81 11.12 -7.24 5.64
N LEU A 82 11.77 -8.35 5.30
CA LEU A 82 11.12 -9.65 5.18
C LEU A 82 10.58 -10.13 6.53
N GLN A 83 11.35 -9.96 7.60
CA GLN A 83 10.91 -10.31 8.96
C GLN A 83 9.74 -9.44 9.42
N GLN A 84 9.77 -8.14 9.13
CA GLN A 84 8.64 -7.25 9.43
C GLN A 84 7.38 -7.71 8.70
N LEU A 85 7.47 -7.96 7.39
CA LEU A 85 6.34 -8.43 6.60
C LEU A 85 5.80 -9.77 7.11
N HIS A 86 6.68 -10.74 7.33
CA HIS A 86 6.29 -12.06 7.82
C HIS A 86 5.54 -11.97 9.15
N ARG A 87 6.09 -11.24 10.14
CA ARG A 87 5.44 -11.05 11.45
C ARG A 87 4.08 -10.38 11.30
N ARG A 88 3.97 -9.32 10.48
CA ARG A 88 2.70 -8.63 10.21
C ARG A 88 1.66 -9.52 9.53
N PHE A 89 2.07 -10.40 8.61
CA PHE A 89 1.16 -11.35 7.99
C PHE A 89 0.68 -12.41 8.97
N MET A 90 1.57 -12.93 9.83
CA MET A 90 1.20 -13.88 10.88
C MET A 90 0.24 -13.26 11.89
N GLU A 91 0.50 -12.03 12.34
CA GLU A 91 -0.42 -11.26 13.20
C GLU A 91 -1.82 -11.19 12.57
N LYS A 92 -1.91 -10.75 11.31
CA LYS A 92 -3.20 -10.66 10.59
C LYS A 92 -3.93 -12.00 10.50
N LYS A 93 -3.22 -13.10 10.23
CA LYS A 93 -3.81 -14.44 10.13
C LYS A 93 -4.37 -14.92 11.47
N THR A 94 -3.63 -14.73 12.57
CA THR A 94 -4.05 -15.13 13.91
C THR A 94 -5.33 -14.41 14.34
N ILE A 95 -5.44 -13.11 14.05
CA ILE A 95 -6.60 -12.27 14.40
C ILE A 95 -7.88 -12.76 13.70
N THR A 96 -7.80 -13.16 12.44
CA THR A 96 -8.98 -13.63 11.70
C THR A 96 -9.54 -14.94 12.29
N CYS A 97 -8.68 -15.76 12.90
CA CYS A 97 -9.09 -17.03 13.51
C CYS A 97 -9.69 -16.89 14.91
N SER A 98 -9.38 -15.81 15.65
CA SER A 98 -9.80 -15.61 17.05
C SER A 98 -10.85 -14.51 17.21
N ALA A 99 -11.78 -14.38 16.26
CA ALA A 99 -12.92 -13.47 16.36
C ALA A 99 -13.85 -13.89 17.50
N VAL A 100 -13.48 -13.53 18.72
CA VAL A 100 -14.32 -13.62 19.91
C VAL A 100 -15.41 -12.55 19.76
N SER A 101 -16.66 -13.00 19.68
CA SER A 101 -17.84 -12.14 19.71
C SER A 101 -17.98 -11.53 21.11
N PHE A 102 -17.42 -10.34 21.31
CA PHE A 102 -17.78 -9.53 22.46
C PHE A 102 -19.20 -9.01 22.24
N GLU A 103 -20.09 -9.28 23.19
CA GLU A 103 -21.41 -8.65 23.22
C GLU A 103 -21.20 -7.13 23.22
N LYS A 104 -21.81 -6.47 22.24
CA LYS A 104 -21.74 -5.01 22.13
C LYS A 104 -22.50 -4.40 23.30
N ASP A 105 -21.79 -4.04 24.35
CA ASP A 105 -22.34 -3.11 25.33
C ASP A 105 -22.60 -1.79 24.60
N SER A 106 -23.87 -1.42 24.47
CA SER A 106 -24.35 -0.29 23.64
C SER A 106 -23.79 1.06 24.09
N LYS A 107 -23.19 1.12 25.29
CA LYS A 107 -22.56 2.31 25.89
C LYS A 107 -21.12 2.54 25.45
N ILE A 108 -20.48 1.56 24.80
CA ILE A 108 -19.07 1.63 24.40
C ILE A 108 -18.94 1.84 22.90
N LYS A 109 -18.35 2.98 22.51
CA LYS A 109 -18.05 3.31 21.11
C LYS A 109 -16.55 3.39 20.89
N VAL A 110 -16.01 2.42 20.14
CA VAL A 110 -14.61 2.41 19.70
C VAL A 110 -14.45 3.09 18.33
N MET A 111 -13.41 3.90 18.18
CA MET A 111 -13.16 4.75 17.00
C MET A 111 -11.68 4.72 16.60
N LYS A 112 -11.39 5.13 15.35
CA LYS A 112 -10.01 5.20 14.81
C LYS A 112 -9.27 3.85 14.87
N LYS A 113 -9.86 2.83 14.25
CA LYS A 113 -9.28 1.48 14.09
C LYS A 113 -7.88 1.55 13.44
N HIS A 114 -6.90 0.84 13.98
CA HIS A 114 -5.56 0.71 13.41
C HIS A 114 -4.94 -0.68 13.66
N PHE A 115 -3.81 -0.89 13.00
CA PHE A 115 -2.96 -2.08 13.16
C PHE A 115 -1.51 -1.70 13.47
N ASN A 116 -1.30 -0.46 13.92
CA ASN A 116 0.01 0.12 14.17
C ASN A 116 0.54 -0.29 15.55
N GLY A 117 1.32 -1.35 15.64
CA GLY A 117 1.97 -1.72 16.91
C GLY A 117 1.98 -3.21 17.14
N LEU A 118 2.63 -3.66 18.22
CA LEU A 118 2.46 -5.02 18.70
C LEU A 118 1.11 -5.10 19.42
N ILE A 119 0.45 -6.25 19.32
CA ILE A 119 -0.68 -6.57 20.19
C ILE A 119 -0.06 -7.15 21.47
N ILE A 120 -0.39 -6.56 22.62
CA ILE A 120 0.08 -7.03 23.92
C ILE A 120 -0.51 -8.42 24.18
N ASN A 121 0.23 -9.29 24.87
CA ASN A 121 -0.26 -10.63 25.21
C ASN A 121 -1.65 -10.56 25.87
N ASN A 122 -2.53 -11.48 25.49
CA ASN A 122 -3.95 -11.55 25.91
C ASN A 122 -4.87 -10.45 25.35
N CYS A 123 -4.40 -9.58 24.44
CA CYS A 123 -5.27 -8.69 23.67
C CYS A 123 -5.59 -9.28 22.29
N THR A 124 -6.73 -8.87 21.72
CA THR A 124 -7.13 -9.19 20.35
C THR A 124 -7.07 -7.95 19.48
N SER A 125 -6.97 -8.12 18.16
CA SER A 125 -7.17 -7.01 17.23
C SER A 125 -8.63 -6.92 16.81
N PRO A 126 -9.09 -5.74 16.37
CA PRO A 126 -8.27 -4.58 16.02
C PRO A 126 -7.98 -3.62 17.17
N GLN A 127 -6.89 -2.85 17.03
CA GLN A 127 -6.55 -1.77 17.97
C GLN A 127 -7.31 -0.49 17.58
N TYR A 128 -7.53 0.40 18.55
CA TYR A 128 -8.29 1.63 18.37
C TYR A 128 -7.57 2.78 19.07
N LYS A 129 -7.52 3.96 18.44
CA LYS A 129 -6.93 5.15 19.09
C LYS A 129 -7.88 5.90 20.01
N CYS A 130 -9.16 5.55 20.01
CA CYS A 130 -10.18 6.30 20.72
C CYS A 130 -11.30 5.37 21.19
N ILE A 131 -11.71 5.53 22.44
CA ILE A 131 -12.87 4.87 23.02
C ILE A 131 -13.71 5.92 23.75
N THR A 132 -15.01 5.90 23.51
CA THR A 132 -15.99 6.73 24.21
C THR A 132 -16.89 5.80 25.00
N ILE A 133 -16.97 6.03 26.31
CA ILE A 133 -17.81 5.27 27.22
C ILE A 133 -18.77 6.27 27.85
N SER A 134 -20.05 6.18 27.49
CA SER A 134 -21.08 7.15 27.90
C SER A 134 -20.67 8.62 27.62
N ASN A 135 -20.17 9.33 28.64
CA ASN A 135 -19.90 10.77 28.59
C ASN A 135 -18.40 11.12 28.56
N TYR A 136 -17.51 10.14 28.76
CA TYR A 136 -16.07 10.36 28.77
C TYR A 136 -15.41 9.68 27.58
N THR A 137 -14.36 10.31 27.06
CA THR A 137 -13.62 9.84 25.89
C THR A 137 -12.16 9.73 26.25
N LEU A 138 -11.58 8.58 25.94
CA LEU A 138 -10.15 8.30 26.08
C LEU A 138 -9.53 8.26 24.68
N LYS A 139 -8.43 9.00 24.50
CA LYS A 139 -7.73 9.15 23.22
C LYS A 139 -6.24 8.93 23.41
N VAL A 140 -5.67 8.08 22.56
CA VAL A 140 -4.23 7.88 22.48
C VAL A 140 -3.57 9.11 21.83
N ASN A 141 -2.49 9.60 22.41
CA ASN A 141 -1.75 10.81 22.02
C ASN A 141 -2.59 12.10 22.11
N ASP A 142 -3.34 12.27 23.19
CA ASP A 142 -4.10 13.48 23.52
C ASP A 142 -3.62 13.99 24.88
N ASP A 143 -3.23 15.26 25.00
CA ASP A 143 -2.64 15.77 26.25
C ASP A 143 -3.63 15.82 27.43
N ILE A 144 -4.93 15.68 27.16
CA ILE A 144 -6.01 15.84 28.16
C ILE A 144 -6.70 14.50 28.44
N ASN A 145 -6.87 13.65 27.42
CA ASN A 145 -7.69 12.45 27.48
C ASN A 145 -6.88 11.14 27.35
N ASP A 146 -5.57 11.17 27.60
CA ASP A 146 -4.69 10.00 27.53
C ASP A 146 -4.43 9.31 28.88
N CYS A 147 -5.11 9.70 29.96
CA CYS A 147 -4.95 9.11 31.29
C CYS A 147 -6.29 8.62 31.86
N CYS A 148 -6.26 7.53 32.61
CA CYS A 148 -7.39 7.06 33.40
C CYS A 148 -6.97 6.71 34.84
N LEU A 149 -7.84 7.04 35.80
CA LEU A 149 -7.70 6.66 37.19
C LEU A 149 -8.39 5.31 37.43
N MET A 150 -7.67 4.37 37.99
CA MET A 150 -8.16 3.04 38.35
C MET A 150 -8.74 3.03 39.78
N LYS A 151 -9.50 1.97 40.13
CA LYS A 151 -10.10 1.83 41.47
C LYS A 151 -9.07 1.66 42.60
N ASP A 152 -7.85 1.27 42.25
CA ASP A 152 -6.70 1.15 43.14
C ASP A 152 -5.89 2.46 43.22
N GLU A 153 -6.47 3.57 42.77
CA GLU A 153 -5.87 4.92 42.74
C GLU A 153 -4.65 5.08 41.81
N ASN A 154 -4.33 4.05 41.02
CA ASN A 154 -3.27 4.14 40.02
C ASN A 154 -3.73 4.93 38.80
N ILE A 155 -2.88 5.85 38.34
CA ILE A 155 -3.08 6.59 37.08
C ILE A 155 -2.37 5.83 35.97
N ILE A 156 -3.14 5.38 34.98
CA ILE A 156 -2.62 4.70 33.78
C ILE A 156 -2.67 5.67 32.61
N LYS A 157 -1.53 5.83 31.93
CA LYS A 157 -1.45 6.51 30.65
C LYS A 157 -1.67 5.52 29.51
N ILE A 158 -2.57 5.83 28.59
CA ILE A 158 -2.85 5.03 27.39
C ILE A 158 -2.02 5.54 26.19
N SER A 159 -1.24 4.64 25.58
CA SER A 159 -0.29 4.92 24.49
C SER A 159 -0.43 3.97 23.31
#